data_AF-A0A969U2S6-F1
#
_entry.id   AF-A0A969U2S6-F1
#
_cell.length_a   1.000
_cell.length_b   1.000
_cell.length_c   1.000
_cell.angle_alpha   90.00
_cell.angle_beta   90.00
_cell.angle_gamma   90.00
#
_symmetry.space_group_name_H-M   'P 1'
#
loop_
_entity.id
_entity.type
_entity.pdbx_description
1 polymer ?
#
loop_
_entity_poly.entity_id
_entity_poly.type
_entity_poly.pdbx_seq_one_letter_code
_entity_poly.pdbx_strand_id
1 'polypeptide(L)'
;MKFQKNTFVLIALALSLAGAVSLLEFQVNPKEEAAQEERQKIFNFQADRIQYFTIKTPANILTFERDYDIKGGKSSWKMKVPTESPANQASVDFLLDRLATGKIDRTINATSDRLQEFGLDKPQATVTVKLDNQETHRLVLGKTDFSGRFLYALANPSEPPGQNFSVLLVPFDFKNATQRPLSEWKKAEAPPKENKSKPSPVPSPENK
;
A
#
# COMPACT_ATOMS: atom_id res chain seq x y z
N MET A 1 13.68 -21.80 -58.66
CA MET A 1 12.73 -20.68 -58.78
C MET A 1 13.50 -19.38 -58.96
N LYS A 2 13.29 -18.62 -60.04
CA LYS A 2 13.88 -17.28 -60.22
C LYS A 2 13.01 -16.28 -59.46
N PHE A 3 13.46 -15.81 -58.30
CA PHE A 3 12.77 -14.73 -57.60
C PHE A 3 12.79 -13.47 -58.46
N GLN A 4 11.62 -12.89 -58.71
CA GLN A 4 11.49 -11.67 -59.51
C GLN A 4 11.91 -10.47 -58.67
N LYS A 5 12.49 -9.45 -59.32
CA LYS A 5 12.98 -8.23 -58.66
C LYS A 5 11.90 -7.54 -57.79
N ASN A 6 10.63 -7.67 -58.18
CA ASN A 6 9.48 -7.14 -57.44
C ASN A 6 9.31 -7.78 -56.05
N THR A 7 9.69 -9.04 -55.87
CA THR A 7 9.63 -9.72 -54.57
C THR A 7 10.57 -9.07 -53.55
N PHE A 8 11.76 -8.64 -53.97
CA PHE A 8 12.72 -7.98 -53.07
C PHE A 8 12.24 -6.60 -52.62
N VAL A 9 11.59 -5.84 -53.52
CA VAL A 9 11.01 -4.53 -53.18
C VAL A 9 9.90 -4.68 -52.13
N LEU A 10 9.03 -5.67 -52.28
CA LEU A 10 7.97 -5.95 -51.31
C LEU A 10 8.52 -6.37 -49.94
N ILE A 11 9.58 -7.16 -49.91
CA ILE A 11 10.23 -7.57 -48.64
C ILE A 11 10.87 -6.35 -47.95
N ALA A 12 11.58 -5.50 -48.68
CA ALA A 12 12.17 -4.29 -48.12
C ALA A 12 11.10 -3.34 -47.55
N LEU A 13 9.98 -3.17 -48.27
CA LEU A 13 8.86 -2.38 -47.79
C LEU A 13 8.22 -2.99 -46.54
N ALA A 14 8.02 -4.31 -46.52
CA ALA A 14 7.46 -5.00 -45.35
C ALA A 14 8.36 -4.87 -44.12
N LEU A 15 9.68 -5.02 -44.28
CA LEU A 15 10.65 -4.83 -43.20
C LEU A 15 10.69 -3.37 -42.71
N SER A 16 10.60 -2.40 -43.61
CA SER A 16 10.53 -0.98 -43.25
C SER A 16 9.26 -0.65 -42.46
N LEU A 17 8.11 -1.20 -42.86
CA LEU A 17 6.84 -1.01 -42.16
C LEU A 17 6.85 -1.71 -40.79
N ALA A 18 7.35 -2.95 -40.71
CA ALA A 18 7.48 -3.66 -39.46
C ALA A 18 8.42 -2.94 -38.49
N GLY A 19 9.57 -2.44 -38.97
CA GLY A 19 10.49 -1.64 -38.16
C GLY A 19 9.86 -0.34 -37.65
N ALA A 20 9.11 0.37 -38.50
CA ALA A 20 8.41 1.57 -38.09
C ALA A 20 7.31 1.29 -37.05
N VAL A 21 6.53 0.22 -37.21
CA VAL A 21 5.50 -0.21 -36.25
C VAL A 21 6.13 -0.56 -34.90
N SER A 22 7.18 -1.39 -34.88
CA SER A 22 7.86 -1.73 -33.62
C SER A 22 8.42 -0.50 -32.92
N LEU A 23 9.03 0.44 -33.65
CA LEU A 23 9.55 1.68 -33.06
C LEU A 23 8.45 2.57 -32.47
N LEU A 24 7.25 2.60 -33.07
CA LEU A 24 6.09 3.31 -32.52
C LEU A 24 5.51 2.59 -31.28
N GLU A 25 5.37 1.26 -31.33
CA GLU A 25 4.91 0.42 -30.22
C GLU A 25 5.81 0.57 -28.98
N PHE A 26 7.13 0.59 -29.14
CA PHE A 26 8.08 0.77 -28.03
C PHE A 26 7.98 2.15 -27.36
N GLN A 27 7.42 3.16 -28.01
CA GLN A 27 7.36 4.52 -27.47
C GLN A 27 5.99 4.91 -26.91
N VAL A 28 4.91 4.34 -27.45
CA VAL A 28 3.52 4.64 -27.04
C VAL A 28 3.09 3.77 -25.86
N ASN A 29 3.32 2.45 -25.92
CA ASN A 29 2.83 1.52 -24.90
C ASN A 29 3.34 1.86 -23.48
N PRO A 30 4.65 2.15 -23.25
CA PRO A 30 5.13 2.45 -21.90
C PRO A 30 4.55 3.74 -21.31
N LYS A 31 4.25 4.74 -22.16
CA LYS A 31 3.66 6.01 -21.71
C LYS A 31 2.18 5.86 -21.38
N GLU A 32 1.44 5.11 -22.18
CA GLU A 32 0.02 4.82 -21.92
C GLU A 32 -0.15 3.94 -20.68
N GLU A 33 0.69 2.91 -20.53
CA GLU A 33 0.71 2.06 -19.34
C GLU A 33 1.03 2.87 -18.07
N ALA A 34 2.09 3.67 -18.07
CA ALA A 34 2.44 4.51 -16.92
C ALA A 34 1.34 5.53 -16.59
N ALA A 35 0.73 6.16 -17.60
CA ALA A 35 -0.37 7.09 -17.39
C ALA A 35 -1.62 6.39 -16.85
N GLN A 36 -1.88 5.14 -17.27
CA GLN A 36 -2.99 4.34 -16.77
C GLN A 36 -2.74 3.88 -15.32
N GLU A 37 -1.52 3.49 -15.00
CA GLU A 37 -1.14 3.13 -13.63
C GLU A 37 -1.32 4.29 -12.66
N GLU A 38 -0.93 5.51 -13.05
CA GLU A 38 -1.15 6.70 -12.22
C GLU A 38 -2.63 7.03 -12.05
N ARG A 39 -3.44 6.88 -13.10
CA ARG A 39 -4.90 7.11 -13.03
C ARG A 39 -5.62 6.13 -12.12
N GLN A 40 -5.06 4.93 -11.93
CA GLN A 40 -5.63 3.92 -11.06
C GLN A 40 -5.19 4.06 -9.61
N LYS A 41 -4.21 4.90 -9.26
CA LYS A 41 -3.78 5.07 -7.87
C LYS A 41 -4.88 5.68 -7.01
N ILE A 42 -5.00 5.19 -5.77
CA ILE A 42 -5.91 5.78 -4.77
C ILE A 42 -5.39 7.17 -4.35
N PHE A 43 -4.07 7.28 -4.13
CA PHE A 43 -3.41 8.53 -3.78
C PHE A 43 -2.14 8.73 -4.59
N ASN A 44 -1.80 10.00 -4.85
CA ASN A 44 -0.59 10.38 -5.56
C ASN A 44 0.43 11.00 -4.62
N PHE A 45 0.92 10.22 -3.66
CA PHE A 45 2.04 10.58 -2.80
C PHE A 45 2.98 9.39 -2.62
N GLN A 46 4.21 9.68 -2.17
CA GLN A 46 5.17 8.64 -1.78
C GLN A 46 5.12 8.38 -0.28
N ALA A 47 5.35 7.14 0.13
CA ALA A 47 5.28 6.73 1.54
C ALA A 47 6.30 7.49 2.41
N ASP A 48 7.45 7.86 1.86
CA ASP A 48 8.52 8.63 2.52
C ASP A 48 8.13 10.10 2.80
N ARG A 49 7.02 10.62 2.26
CA ARG A 49 6.54 11.96 2.61
C ARG A 49 5.61 11.99 3.82
N ILE A 50 5.15 10.82 4.29
CA ILE A 50 4.19 10.72 5.39
C ILE A 50 4.88 10.98 6.72
N GLN A 51 4.49 12.04 7.44
CA GLN A 51 5.05 12.37 8.76
C GLN A 51 4.22 11.81 9.92
N TYR A 52 2.90 11.80 9.75
CA TYR A 52 1.97 11.31 10.77
C TYR A 52 0.88 10.48 10.12
N PHE A 53 0.38 9.47 10.83
CA PHE A 53 -0.85 8.82 10.42
C PHE A 53 -1.65 8.31 11.62
N THR A 54 -2.95 8.18 11.40
CA THR A 54 -3.90 7.67 12.38
C THR A 54 -4.71 6.56 11.74
N ILE A 55 -4.91 5.47 12.48
CA ILE A 55 -5.84 4.40 12.15
C ILE A 55 -6.94 4.42 13.18
N LYS A 56 -8.18 4.65 12.76
CA LYS A 56 -9.37 4.56 13.59
C LYS A 56 -10.16 3.33 13.18
N THR A 57 -10.34 2.39 14.10
CA THR A 57 -11.25 1.25 13.95
C THR A 57 -12.37 1.37 14.99
N PRO A 58 -13.43 0.56 14.91
CA PRO A 58 -14.41 0.47 16.00
C PRO A 58 -13.80 0.05 17.35
N ALA A 59 -12.67 -0.66 17.34
CA ALA A 59 -12.04 -1.19 18.55
C ALA A 59 -11.06 -0.20 19.19
N ASN A 60 -10.32 0.57 18.39
CA ASN A 60 -9.25 1.44 18.89
C ASN A 60 -8.89 2.57 17.92
N ILE A 61 -8.16 3.56 18.44
CA ILE A 61 -7.50 4.61 17.67
C ILE A 61 -6.00 4.44 17.89
N LEU A 62 -5.25 4.36 16.81
CA LEU A 62 -3.80 4.27 16.81
C LEU A 62 -3.24 5.51 16.11
N THR A 63 -2.28 6.18 16.73
CA THR A 63 -1.63 7.36 16.14
C THR A 63 -0.13 7.13 16.11
N PHE A 64 0.49 7.48 15.00
CA PHE A 64 1.91 7.28 14.76
C PHE A 64 2.54 8.56 14.23
N GLU A 65 3.79 8.74 14.63
CA GLU A 65 4.65 9.86 14.26
C GLU A 65 5.98 9.31 13.78
N ARG A 66 6.48 9.86 12.68
CA ARG A 66 7.78 9.50 12.16
C ARG A 66 8.87 10.16 12.99
N ASP A 67 9.80 9.35 13.44
CA ASP A 67 10.99 9.77 14.15
C ASP A 67 12.19 9.75 13.19
N TYR A 68 12.69 10.93 12.84
CA TYR A 68 13.84 11.09 11.95
C TYR A 68 15.13 10.98 12.74
N ASP A 69 16.01 10.04 12.36
CA ASP A 69 17.34 9.97 12.94
C ASP A 69 18.21 11.10 12.38
N ILE A 70 18.47 12.10 13.22
CA ILE A 70 19.34 13.24 12.93
C ILE A 70 20.81 12.86 12.64
N LYS A 71 21.20 11.60 12.84
CA LYS A 71 22.57 11.08 12.60
C LYS A 71 22.73 10.31 11.29
N GLY A 72 21.77 10.40 10.37
CA GLY A 72 21.83 9.72 9.07
C GLY A 72 21.42 8.25 9.10
N GLY A 73 20.74 7.81 10.17
CA GLY A 73 20.11 6.49 10.24
C GLY A 73 18.79 6.41 9.47
N LYS A 74 18.25 5.19 9.33
CA LYS A 74 16.89 4.99 8.79
C LYS A 74 15.86 5.60 9.75
N SER A 75 14.92 6.38 9.21
CA SER A 75 13.77 6.86 9.98
C SER A 75 13.00 5.71 10.61
N SER A 76 12.52 5.90 11.83
CA SER A 76 11.71 4.92 12.55
C SER A 76 10.32 5.49 12.85
N TRP A 77 9.38 4.64 13.24
CA TRP A 77 8.05 5.07 13.67
C TRP A 77 7.84 4.89 15.17
N LYS A 78 7.20 5.88 15.77
CA LYS A 78 6.74 5.84 17.16
C LYS A 78 5.22 5.82 17.18
N MET A 79 4.65 4.90 17.95
CA MET A 79 3.25 4.96 18.33
C MET A 79 3.11 6.01 19.43
N LYS A 80 2.12 6.90 19.31
CA LYS A 80 1.76 7.93 20.29
C LYS A 80 0.49 7.57 21.06
N VAL A 81 -0.45 6.89 20.39
CA VAL A 81 -1.73 6.44 20.95
C VAL A 81 -1.93 4.97 20.59
N PRO A 82 -2.43 4.12 21.52
CA PRO A 82 -2.91 4.43 22.88
C PRO A 82 -1.79 4.56 23.93
N THR A 83 -0.59 4.10 23.65
CA THR A 83 0.55 4.19 24.57
C THR A 83 1.81 4.47 23.79
N GLU A 84 2.61 5.42 24.28
CA GLU A 84 3.87 5.76 23.65
C GLU A 84 4.82 4.55 23.64
N SER A 85 5.22 4.12 22.44
CA SER A 85 6.13 3.00 22.27
C SER A 85 6.77 2.99 20.88
N PRO A 86 7.93 2.35 20.71
CA PRO A 86 8.46 2.08 19.38
C PRO A 86 7.45 1.25 18.57
N ALA A 87 7.13 1.68 17.36
CA ALA A 87 6.24 0.95 16.48
C ALA A 87 6.94 -0.25 15.85
N ASN A 88 6.16 -1.25 15.45
CA ASN A 88 6.64 -2.30 14.58
C ASN A 88 6.82 -1.73 13.16
N GLN A 89 8.08 -1.58 12.74
CA GLN A 89 8.40 -1.00 11.44
C GLN A 89 7.77 -1.76 10.28
N ALA A 90 7.72 -3.09 10.31
CA ALA A 90 7.15 -3.89 9.22
C ALA A 90 5.64 -3.68 9.08
N SER A 91 4.91 -3.60 10.20
CA SER A 91 3.47 -3.34 10.19
C SER A 91 3.15 -1.94 9.65
N VAL A 92 3.96 -0.95 10.03
CA VAL A 92 3.84 0.42 9.52
C VAL A 92 4.16 0.48 8.03
N ASP A 93 5.32 -0.03 7.62
CA ASP A 93 5.76 -0.02 6.21
C ASP A 93 4.74 -0.71 5.31
N PHE A 94 4.16 -1.83 5.75
CA PHE A 94 3.10 -2.51 5.02
C PHE A 94 1.89 -1.60 4.77
N LEU A 95 1.39 -0.89 5.78
CA LEU A 95 0.25 0.01 5.60
C LEU A 95 0.60 1.19 4.67
N LEU A 96 1.76 1.83 4.88
CA LEU A 96 2.15 3.01 4.12
C LEU A 96 2.44 2.67 2.65
N ASP A 97 3.04 1.51 2.39
CA ASP A 97 3.21 0.97 1.04
C ASP A 97 1.86 0.76 0.35
N ARG A 98 0.87 0.16 1.03
CA ARG A 98 -0.47 0.00 0.46
C ARG A 98 -1.15 1.33 0.16
N LEU A 99 -0.95 2.35 0.99
CA LEU A 99 -1.50 3.69 0.72
C LEU A 99 -0.83 4.37 -0.47
N ALA A 100 0.49 4.20 -0.63
CA ALA A 100 1.26 4.82 -1.71
C ALA A 100 1.12 4.11 -3.06
N THR A 101 0.94 2.78 -3.04
CA THR A 101 0.89 1.93 -4.25
C THR A 101 -0.51 1.41 -4.57
N GLY A 102 -1.46 1.60 -3.66
CA GLY A 102 -2.81 1.06 -3.76
C GLY A 102 -3.54 1.56 -5.00
N LYS A 103 -4.17 0.63 -5.72
CA LYS A 103 -4.94 0.89 -6.94
C LYS A 103 -6.44 0.73 -6.69
N ILE A 104 -7.22 1.52 -7.41
CA ILE A 104 -8.67 1.44 -7.51
C ILE A 104 -8.97 0.41 -8.59
N ASP A 105 -9.68 -0.65 -8.22
CA ASP A 105 -10.16 -1.66 -9.18
C ASP A 105 -11.33 -1.12 -9.99
N ARG A 106 -12.29 -0.51 -9.28
CA ARG A 106 -13.50 0.04 -9.88
C ARG A 106 -14.05 1.19 -9.05
N THR A 107 -14.73 2.11 -9.75
CA THR A 107 -15.50 3.19 -9.13
C THR A 107 -16.98 2.98 -9.35
N ILE A 108 -17.79 3.24 -8.32
CA ILE A 108 -19.25 3.17 -8.32
C ILE A 108 -19.78 4.53 -7.89
N ASN A 109 -20.62 5.15 -8.71
CA ASN A 109 -21.31 6.37 -8.32
C ASN A 109 -22.51 6.01 -7.44
N ALA A 110 -22.59 6.67 -6.29
CA ALA A 110 -23.62 6.43 -5.29
C ALA A 110 -24.13 7.75 -4.69
N THR A 111 -25.28 7.67 -4.05
CA THR A 111 -25.96 8.76 -3.36
C THR A 111 -25.85 8.60 -1.84
N SER A 112 -25.94 9.70 -1.08
CA SER A 112 -25.74 9.76 0.38
C SER A 112 -26.61 8.76 1.17
N ASP A 113 -27.80 8.44 0.68
CA ASP A 113 -28.72 7.46 1.27
C ASP A 113 -28.23 6.00 1.15
N ARG A 114 -27.26 5.72 0.29
CA ARG A 114 -26.71 4.37 0.06
C ARG A 114 -25.44 4.08 0.86
N LEU A 115 -24.98 4.97 1.74
CA LEU A 115 -23.77 4.76 2.56
C LEU A 115 -23.81 3.44 3.34
N GLN A 116 -24.97 3.06 3.87
CA GLN A 116 -25.17 1.83 4.63
C GLN A 116 -25.01 0.57 3.76
N GLU A 117 -25.38 0.65 2.47
CA GLU A 117 -25.20 -0.45 1.53
C GLU A 117 -23.72 -0.82 1.36
N PHE A 118 -22.82 0.14 1.53
CA PHE A 118 -21.37 -0.03 1.41
C PHE A 118 -20.67 -0.18 2.77
N GLY A 119 -21.40 -0.09 3.89
CA GLY A 119 -20.83 -0.05 5.24
C GLY A 119 -19.97 1.20 5.50
N LEU A 120 -20.25 2.30 4.79
CA LEU A 120 -19.52 3.57 4.90
C LEU A 120 -20.15 4.53 5.92
N ASP A 121 -21.36 4.24 6.40
CA ASP A 121 -21.99 4.89 7.54
C ASP A 121 -21.29 4.52 8.86
N LYS A 122 -20.85 3.26 8.97
CA LYS A 122 -20.09 2.69 10.09
C LYS A 122 -18.82 2.04 9.55
N PRO A 123 -17.80 2.84 9.23
CA PRO A 123 -16.60 2.34 8.58
C PRO A 123 -15.88 1.31 9.45
N GLN A 124 -15.35 0.28 8.79
CA GLN A 124 -14.55 -0.77 9.40
C GLN A 124 -13.17 -0.27 9.83
N ALA A 125 -12.64 0.72 9.11
CA ALA A 125 -11.45 1.47 9.48
C ALA A 125 -11.42 2.81 8.74
N THR A 126 -10.80 3.82 9.34
CA THR A 126 -10.46 5.08 8.70
C THR A 126 -8.99 5.33 8.90
N VAL A 127 -8.25 5.52 7.81
CA VAL A 127 -6.83 5.87 7.84
C VAL A 127 -6.67 7.30 7.40
N THR A 128 -6.01 8.12 8.22
CA THR A 128 -5.67 9.50 7.89
C THR A 128 -4.16 9.64 7.90
N VAL A 129 -3.58 10.18 6.84
CA VAL A 129 -2.14 10.47 6.74
C VAL A 129 -1.93 11.97 6.58
N LYS A 130 -0.86 12.49 7.19
CA LYS A 130 -0.39 13.86 7.02
C LYS A 130 1.01 13.85 6.45
N LEU A 131 1.18 14.56 5.33
CA LEU A 131 2.43 14.66 4.60
C LEU A 131 3.29 15.82 5.13
N ASP A 132 4.54 15.86 4.67
CA ASP A 132 5.51 16.91 5.00
C ASP A 132 5.11 18.33 4.57
N ASN A 133 4.40 18.46 3.46
CA ASN A 133 3.79 19.69 2.96
C ASN A 133 2.47 20.06 3.67
N GLN A 134 2.14 19.37 4.77
CA GLN A 134 0.91 19.53 5.55
C GLN A 134 -0.37 19.02 4.86
N GLU A 135 -0.30 18.50 3.62
CA GLU A 135 -1.46 17.89 2.97
C GLU A 135 -1.92 16.67 3.77
N THR A 136 -3.24 16.50 3.86
CA THR A 136 -3.87 15.39 4.59
C THR A 136 -4.69 14.56 3.62
N HIS A 137 -4.47 13.25 3.63
CA HIS A 137 -5.28 12.30 2.88
C HIS A 137 -6.01 11.38 3.84
N ARG A 138 -7.24 11.01 3.49
CA ARG A 138 -8.09 10.13 4.29
C ARG A 138 -8.68 9.03 3.43
N LEU A 139 -8.52 7.79 3.87
CA LEU A 139 -9.15 6.61 3.31
C LEU A 139 -10.14 6.04 4.31
N VAL A 140 -11.43 6.05 3.97
CA VAL A 140 -12.50 5.46 4.77
C VAL A 140 -12.83 4.10 4.17
N LEU A 141 -12.69 3.04 4.95
CA LEU A 141 -12.92 1.65 4.52
C LEU A 141 -14.27 1.16 5.05
N GLY A 142 -15.13 0.76 4.14
CA GLY A 142 -16.42 0.14 4.40
C GLY A 142 -16.31 -1.38 4.48
N LYS A 143 -17.42 -2.06 4.14
CA LYS A 143 -17.46 -3.53 4.14
C LYS A 143 -16.85 -4.13 2.88
N THR A 144 -16.63 -5.43 2.92
CA THR A 144 -16.19 -6.22 1.76
C THR A 144 -17.29 -6.30 0.69
N ASP A 145 -16.87 -6.31 -0.57
CA ASP A 145 -17.74 -6.57 -1.70
C ASP A 145 -18.25 -8.04 -1.70
N PHE A 146 -19.18 -8.35 -2.61
CA PHE A 146 -19.74 -9.70 -2.69
C PHE A 146 -18.71 -10.76 -3.09
N SER A 147 -17.64 -10.39 -3.81
CA SER A 147 -16.61 -11.35 -4.19
C SER A 147 -15.64 -11.69 -3.06
N GLY A 148 -15.62 -10.92 -1.98
CA GLY A 148 -14.66 -11.09 -0.89
C GLY A 148 -13.26 -10.53 -1.18
N ARG A 149 -13.03 -9.99 -2.39
CA ARG A 149 -11.69 -9.58 -2.86
C ARG A 149 -11.41 -8.10 -2.67
N PHE A 150 -12.45 -7.29 -2.51
CA PHE A 150 -12.34 -5.84 -2.42
C PHE A 150 -13.12 -5.30 -1.24
N LEU A 151 -12.75 -4.10 -0.79
CA LEU A 151 -13.50 -3.29 0.16
C LEU A 151 -14.10 -2.11 -0.59
N TYR A 152 -15.31 -1.71 -0.20
CA TYR A 152 -15.81 -0.40 -0.55
C TYR A 152 -15.05 0.67 0.23
N ALA A 153 -14.71 1.79 -0.40
CA ALA A 153 -13.97 2.85 0.24
C ALA A 153 -14.34 4.25 -0.27
N LEU A 154 -14.02 5.27 0.52
CA LEU A 154 -14.00 6.67 0.09
C LEU A 154 -12.60 7.23 0.27
N ALA A 155 -12.06 7.85 -0.77
CA ALA A 155 -10.83 8.61 -0.71
C ALA A 155 -11.15 10.10 -0.59
N ASN A 156 -10.55 10.76 0.41
CA ASN A 156 -10.75 12.18 0.71
C ASN A 156 -12.22 12.63 0.73
N PRO A 157 -13.14 11.92 1.40
CA PRO A 157 -14.53 12.34 1.44
C PRO A 157 -14.67 13.67 2.19
N SER A 158 -15.49 14.58 1.65
CA SER A 158 -15.99 15.73 2.40
C SER A 158 -16.80 15.28 3.62
N GLU A 159 -16.75 16.06 4.70
CA GLU A 159 -17.59 15.86 5.89
C GLU A 159 -18.52 17.07 6.07
N PRO A 160 -19.85 16.91 5.96
CA PRO A 160 -20.57 15.68 5.61
C PRO A 160 -20.41 15.26 4.13
N PRO A 161 -20.68 13.99 3.78
CA PRO A 161 -20.64 13.52 2.39
C PRO A 161 -21.61 14.32 1.51
N GLY A 162 -21.15 14.68 0.31
CA GLY A 162 -22.03 15.29 -0.70
C GLY A 162 -23.17 14.35 -1.09
N GLN A 163 -24.23 14.91 -1.68
CA GLN A 163 -25.40 14.13 -2.12
C GLN A 163 -25.03 12.99 -3.08
N ASN A 164 -24.03 13.23 -3.94
CA ASN A 164 -23.43 12.25 -4.84
C ASN A 164 -21.95 12.07 -4.48
N PHE A 165 -21.48 10.82 -4.47
CA PHE A 165 -20.08 10.49 -4.24
C PHE A 165 -19.65 9.24 -5.01
N SER A 166 -18.35 9.08 -5.15
CA SER A 166 -17.73 7.93 -5.80
C SER A 166 -17.22 6.95 -4.75
N VAL A 167 -17.83 5.77 -4.69
CA VAL A 167 -17.34 4.62 -3.92
C VAL A 167 -16.26 3.92 -4.73
N LEU A 168 -15.13 3.66 -4.10
CA LEU A 168 -13.99 2.96 -4.70
C LEU A 168 -14.00 1.50 -4.25
N LEU A 169 -13.65 0.58 -5.14
CA LEU A 169 -13.25 -0.78 -4.78
C LEU A 169 -11.73 -0.81 -4.61
N VAL A 170 -11.28 -1.08 -3.39
CA VAL A 170 -9.85 -1.17 -3.05
C VAL A 170 -9.49 -2.59 -2.60
N PRO A 171 -8.26 -3.07 -2.82
CA PRO A 171 -7.86 -4.43 -2.46
C PRO A 171 -8.14 -4.80 -1.01
N PHE A 172 -8.51 -6.07 -0.77
CA PHE A 172 -8.77 -6.61 0.57
C PHE A 172 -7.59 -6.42 1.55
N ASP A 173 -6.37 -6.32 1.05
CA ASP A 173 -5.16 -6.10 1.86
C ASP A 173 -5.23 -4.85 2.74
N PHE A 174 -6.06 -3.84 2.38
CA PHE A 174 -6.31 -2.70 3.27
C PHE A 174 -6.98 -3.09 4.59
N LYS A 175 -7.83 -4.12 4.58
CA LYS A 175 -8.43 -4.67 5.81
C LYS A 175 -7.34 -5.28 6.69
N ASN A 176 -6.48 -6.11 6.08
CA ASN A 176 -5.34 -6.74 6.77
C ASN A 176 -4.33 -5.70 7.28
N ALA A 177 -4.14 -4.61 6.54
CA ALA A 177 -3.23 -3.54 6.93
C ALA A 177 -3.73 -2.73 8.13
N THR A 178 -5.05 -2.60 8.30
CA THR A 178 -5.65 -1.67 9.29
C THR A 178 -6.24 -2.36 10.52
N GLN A 179 -6.65 -3.62 10.41
CA GLN A 179 -7.34 -4.37 11.47
C GLN A 179 -6.43 -5.36 12.22
N ARG A 180 -5.12 -5.07 12.28
CA ARG A 180 -4.16 -5.89 13.02
C ARG A 180 -4.35 -5.75 14.54
N PRO A 181 -4.05 -6.78 15.34
CA PRO A 181 -3.99 -6.67 16.78
C PRO A 181 -3.04 -5.55 17.24
N LEU A 182 -3.34 -4.89 18.36
CA LEU A 182 -2.52 -3.80 18.90
C LEU A 182 -1.05 -4.22 19.13
N SER A 183 -0.81 -5.47 19.53
CA SER A 183 0.53 -6.01 19.75
C SER A 183 1.39 -6.03 18.48
N GLU A 184 0.79 -6.27 17.30
CA GLU A 184 1.52 -6.26 16.03
C GLU A 184 1.99 -4.87 15.61
N TRP A 185 1.40 -3.82 16.17
CA TRP A 185 1.80 -2.44 15.92
C TRP A 185 2.95 -1.97 16.81
N LYS A 186 3.25 -2.71 17.88
CA LYS A 186 4.35 -2.40 18.80
C LYS A 186 5.57 -3.24 18.43
N LYS A 187 6.76 -2.68 18.57
CA LYS A 187 8.00 -3.43 18.36
C LYS A 187 8.00 -4.65 19.29
N ALA A 188 8.24 -5.84 18.73
CA ALA A 188 8.38 -7.06 19.52
C ALA A 188 9.53 -6.91 20.50
N GLU A 189 9.33 -7.32 21.76
CA GLU A 189 10.43 -7.51 22.70
C GLU A 189 11.38 -8.55 22.11
N ALA A 190 12.68 -8.24 22.10
CA ALA A 190 13.67 -9.21 21.64
C ALA A 190 13.55 -10.47 22.49
N PRO A 191 13.64 -11.68 21.91
CA PRO A 191 13.71 -12.90 22.70
C PRO A 191 14.87 -12.76 23.71
N PRO A 192 14.72 -13.28 24.96
CA PRO A 192 15.78 -13.25 25.94
C PRO A 192 17.05 -13.82 25.29
N LYS A 193 18.16 -13.07 25.34
CA LYS A 193 19.45 -13.58 24.88
C LYS A 193 19.75 -14.83 25.71
N GLU A 194 19.63 -16.00 25.10
CA GLU A 194 20.02 -17.26 25.71
C GLU A 194 21.53 -17.18 25.96
N ASN A 195 21.89 -16.95 27.22
CA ASN A 195 23.26 -16.77 27.65
C ASN A 195 23.94 -18.15 27.55
N LYS A 196 24.57 -18.43 26.40
CA LYS A 196 25.39 -19.64 26.20
C LYS A 196 26.65 -19.56 27.06
N SER A 197 26.48 -19.78 28.36
CA SER A 197 27.54 -19.71 29.37
C SER A 197 27.52 -20.93 30.28
N LYS A 198 27.87 -22.10 29.72
CA LYS A 198 28.64 -23.12 30.45
C LYS A 198 29.16 -24.19 29.47
N PRO A 199 30.48 -24.46 29.40
CA PRO A 199 30.96 -25.72 28.86
C PRO A 199 30.42 -26.84 29.77
N SER A 200 29.81 -27.87 29.16
CA SER A 200 29.52 -29.12 29.87
C SER A 200 30.85 -29.73 30.34
N PRO A 201 30.93 -30.29 31.57
CA PRO A 201 32.14 -30.97 32.00
C PRO A 201 32.36 -32.22 31.16
N VAL A 202 33.52 -32.29 30.50
CA VAL A 202 34.02 -33.51 29.87
C VAL A 202 34.21 -34.57 30.96
N PRO A 203 33.71 -35.81 30.80
CA PRO A 203 34.03 -36.88 31.72
C PRO A 203 35.51 -37.25 31.56
N SER A 204 36.29 -37.13 32.63
CA SER A 204 37.64 -37.69 32.71
C SER A 204 37.60 -39.21 32.49
N PRO A 205 38.49 -39.79 31.68
CA PRO A 205 38.64 -41.23 31.63
C PRO A 205 39.33 -41.72 32.90
N GLU A 206 38.62 -42.54 33.67
CA GLU A 206 39.17 -43.31 34.78
C GLU A 206 40.14 -44.35 34.21
N ASN A 207 41.40 -44.24 34.58
CA ASN A 207 42.46 -45.15 34.16
C ASN A 207 43.21 -45.60 35.40
N LYS A 208 42.82 -46.75 35.99
CA LYS A 208 43.65 -47.92 36.32
C LYS A 208 42.93 -48.86 37.29
#